data_AF-A0A1A2NCG4-F1
#
_entry.id   AF-A0A1A2NCG4-F1
#
_cell.length_a   1.000
_cell.length_b   1.000
_cell.length_c   1.000
_cell.angle_alpha   90.00
_cell.angle_beta   90.00
_cell.angle_gamma   90.00
#
_symmetry.space_group_name_H-M   'P 1'
#
loop_
_entity.id
_entity.type
_entity.pdbx_description
1 polymer ?
#
loop_
_entity_poly.entity_id
_entity_poly.type
_entity_poly.pdbx_seq_one_letter_code
_entity_poly.pdbx_strand_id
1 'polypeptide(L)'
;MSSEATGPGHTRGRLDEDDHDLLTFTEAGERLRGEIAAARARVAELEAVGGDDLLRAQARLTDLSRAAMRNQAGRINDANFERFFGYPGKARRNVTNRDEELGSADGTSA
;
A
#
# COMPACT_ATOMS: atom_id res chain seq x y z
N MET A 1 -28.47 12.43 50.86
CA MET A 1 -28.68 11.58 49.67
C MET A 1 -29.78 12.27 48.86
N SER A 2 -29.60 12.75 47.64
CA SER A 2 -28.60 12.49 46.61
C SER A 2 -28.46 13.70 45.69
N SER A 3 -27.31 13.76 45.03
CA SER A 3 -26.70 14.88 44.33
C SER A 3 -27.43 15.38 43.07
N GLU A 4 -27.45 16.71 42.97
CA GLU A 4 -26.92 17.53 41.86
C GLU A 4 -27.12 17.04 40.43
N ALA A 5 -28.01 17.75 39.73
CA ALA A 5 -28.21 17.68 38.29
C ALA A 5 -27.18 18.53 37.53
N THR A 6 -26.88 18.08 36.31
CA THR A 6 -26.34 18.84 35.17
C THR A 6 -24.81 19.00 35.10
N GLY A 7 -24.13 17.94 34.63
CA GLY A 7 -22.87 18.10 33.90
C GLY A 7 -23.17 18.48 32.44
N PRO A 8 -22.43 19.42 31.83
CA PRO A 8 -22.75 19.94 30.51
C PRO A 8 -22.66 18.81 29.47
N GLY A 9 -23.73 18.69 28.71
CA GLY A 9 -23.81 17.81 27.56
C GLY A 9 -22.60 18.04 26.67
N HIS A 10 -21.73 17.05 26.62
CA HIS A 10 -20.75 16.95 25.55
C HIS A 10 -21.56 16.64 24.29
N THR A 11 -22.02 17.70 23.62
CA THR A 11 -22.38 17.60 22.21
C THR A 11 -21.10 17.21 21.49
N ARG A 12 -20.83 15.91 21.38
CA ARG A 12 -19.97 15.40 20.32
C ARG A 12 -20.70 15.80 19.04
N GLY A 13 -20.34 16.96 18.51
CA GLY A 13 -20.66 17.29 17.13
C GLY A 13 -20.19 16.09 16.33
N ARG A 14 -21.13 15.40 15.70
CA ARG A 14 -20.81 14.41 14.69
C ARG A 14 -20.02 15.21 13.66
N LEU A 15 -18.70 15.04 13.67
CA LEU A 15 -17.90 15.48 12.54
C LEU A 15 -18.56 14.78 11.36
N ASP A 16 -18.99 15.58 10.39
CA ASP A 16 -19.27 15.11 9.03
C ASP A 16 -17.92 14.71 8.44
N GLU A 17 -17.32 13.70 9.07
CA GLU A 17 -16.13 13.01 8.62
C GLU A 17 -16.68 12.11 7.53
N ASP A 18 -16.53 12.56 6.28
CA ASP A 18 -16.63 11.71 5.10
C ASP A 18 -16.05 10.34 5.48
N ASP A 19 -16.90 9.32 5.54
CA ASP A 19 -16.51 7.95 5.87
C ASP A 19 -15.41 7.53 4.89
N HIS A 20 -14.15 7.69 5.29
CA HIS A 20 -13.02 7.37 4.44
C HIS A 20 -12.85 5.85 4.45
N ASP A 21 -13.31 5.20 3.39
CA ASP A 21 -13.05 3.79 3.15
C ASP A 21 -11.56 3.51 3.34
N LEU A 22 -11.24 2.73 4.37
CA LEU A 22 -9.87 2.33 4.65
C LEU A 22 -9.42 1.38 3.54
N LEU A 23 -8.50 1.83 2.71
CA LEU A 23 -7.91 1.00 1.66
C LEU A 23 -7.08 -0.12 2.28
N THR A 24 -7.20 -1.32 1.73
CA THR A 24 -6.25 -2.40 2.01
C THR A 24 -4.85 -2.02 1.52
N PHE A 25 -3.81 -2.64 2.08
CA PHE A 25 -2.42 -2.44 1.61
C PHE A 25 -2.26 -2.66 0.11
N THR A 26 -3.04 -3.57 -0.48
CA THR A 26 -2.98 -3.86 -1.92
C THR A 26 -3.62 -2.73 -2.73
N GLU A 27 -4.81 -2.29 -2.35
CA GLU A 27 -5.53 -1.19 -3.01
C GLU A 27 -4.77 0.14 -2.88
N ALA A 28 -4.22 0.43 -1.70
CA ALA A 28 -3.36 1.58 -1.48
C ALA A 28 -2.11 1.54 -2.37
N GLY A 29 -1.51 0.34 -2.54
CA GLY A 29 -0.36 0.13 -3.41
C GLY A 29 -0.69 0.28 -4.91
N GLU A 30 -1.87 -0.14 -5.34
CA GLU A 30 -2.35 0.05 -6.72
C GLU A 30 -2.62 1.52 -7.03
N ARG A 31 -3.34 2.19 -6.14
CA ARG A 31 -3.62 3.62 -6.28
C ARG A 31 -2.33 4.44 -6.33
N LEU A 32 -1.38 4.14 -5.43
CA LEU A 32 -0.09 4.82 -5.41
C LEU A 32 0.72 4.60 -6.69
N ARG A 33 0.67 3.40 -7.30
CA ARG A 33 1.31 3.15 -8.60
C ARG A 33 0.69 4.00 -9.71
N GLY A 34 -0.63 4.13 -9.73
CA GLY A 34 -1.34 5.01 -10.67
C GLY A 34 -0.94 6.48 -10.50
N GLU A 35 -0.88 6.95 -9.26
CA GLU A 35 -0.47 8.34 -8.96
C GLU A 35 0.98 8.62 -9.36
N ILE A 36 1.90 7.67 -9.17
CA ILE A 36 3.29 7.80 -9.63
C ILE A 36 3.34 7.90 -11.15
N ALA A 37 2.56 7.08 -11.87
CA ALA A 37 2.53 7.11 -13.34
C ALA A 37 2.03 8.47 -13.85
N ALA A 38 0.94 8.99 -13.26
CA ALA A 38 0.43 10.32 -13.59
C ALA A 38 1.43 11.43 -13.28
N ALA A 39 2.11 11.37 -12.14
CA ALA A 39 3.14 12.34 -11.77
C ALA A 39 4.35 12.31 -12.73
N ARG A 40 4.76 11.13 -13.21
CA ARG A 40 5.82 11.00 -14.23
C ARG A 40 5.41 11.62 -15.55
N ALA A 41 4.20 11.34 -16.03
CA ALA A 41 3.68 11.96 -17.25
C ALA A 41 3.66 13.48 -17.11
N ARG A 42 3.23 13.99 -15.95
CA ARG A 42 3.20 15.43 -15.70
C ARG A 42 4.59 16.08 -15.69
N VAL A 43 5.60 15.41 -15.12
CA VAL A 43 6.99 15.88 -15.21
C VAL A 43 7.44 15.93 -16.67
N ALA A 44 7.21 14.87 -17.44
CA ALA A 44 7.62 14.82 -18.86
C ALA A 44 6.96 15.92 -19.71
N GLU A 45 5.69 16.24 -19.47
CA GLU A 45 5.02 17.37 -20.13
C GLU A 45 5.66 18.72 -19.78
N LEU A 46 6.06 18.90 -18.52
CA LEU A 46 6.60 20.15 -18.01
C LEU A 46 8.08 20.33 -18.31
N GLU A 47 8.83 19.27 -18.65
CA GLU A 47 10.24 19.35 -19.02
C GLU A 47 10.48 20.26 -20.22
N ALA A 48 9.55 20.32 -21.17
CA ALA A 48 9.65 21.19 -22.34
C ALA A 48 9.44 22.68 -22.03
N VAL A 49 8.75 23.00 -20.94
CA VAL A 49 8.41 24.39 -20.55
C VAL A 49 9.32 24.88 -19.43
N GLY A 50 9.72 23.99 -18.51
CA GLY A 50 10.50 24.33 -17.34
C GLY A 50 9.73 25.13 -16.28
N GLY A 51 10.48 25.78 -15.40
CA GLY A 51 9.93 26.67 -14.36
C GLY A 51 9.47 25.98 -13.08
N ASP A 52 8.82 26.76 -12.22
CA ASP A 52 8.43 26.33 -10.86
C ASP A 52 7.47 25.14 -10.86
N ASP A 53 6.62 25.01 -11.87
CA ASP A 53 5.70 23.89 -11.99
C ASP A 53 6.43 22.57 -12.21
N LEU A 54 7.54 22.58 -12.97
CA LEU A 54 8.39 21.40 -13.14
C LEU A 54 9.03 20.99 -11.81
N LEU A 55 9.53 21.96 -11.03
CA LEU A 55 10.12 21.70 -9.72
C LEU A 55 9.09 21.10 -8.75
N ARG A 56 7.86 21.63 -8.73
CA ARG A 56 6.77 21.10 -7.91
C ARG A 56 6.37 19.69 -8.34
N ALA A 57 6.28 19.44 -9.65
CA ALA A 57 5.97 18.11 -10.18
C ALA A 57 7.05 17.08 -9.82
N GLN A 58 8.33 17.44 -9.90
CA GLN A 58 9.45 16.60 -9.49
C GLN A 58 9.47 16.32 -7.98
N ALA A 59 9.19 17.34 -7.16
CA ALA A 59 9.06 17.18 -5.71
C ALA A 59 7.94 16.18 -5.37
N ARG A 60 6.76 16.34 -5.98
CA ARG A 60 5.64 15.41 -5.78
C ARG A 60 5.98 13.99 -6.23
N LEU A 61 6.63 13.82 -7.39
CA LEU A 61 7.07 12.51 -7.85
C LEU A 61 8.06 11.86 -6.87
N THR A 62 8.97 12.65 -6.30
CA THR A 62 9.93 12.19 -5.29
C THR A 62 9.21 11.70 -4.04
N ASP A 63 8.24 12.45 -3.54
CA ASP A 63 7.47 12.08 -2.35
C ASP A 63 6.63 10.81 -2.55
N LEU A 64 5.95 10.69 -3.69
CA LEU A 64 5.20 9.48 -4.05
C LEU A 64 6.13 8.27 -4.18
N SER A 65 7.31 8.45 -4.78
CA SER A 65 8.30 7.37 -4.91
C SER A 65 8.80 6.90 -3.54
N ARG A 66 9.06 7.84 -2.61
CA ARG A 66 9.43 7.52 -1.23
C ARG A 66 8.29 6.79 -0.49
N ALA A 67 7.05 7.21 -0.70
CA ALA A 67 5.89 6.50 -0.15
C ALA A 67 5.80 5.06 -0.66
N ALA A 68 6.07 4.84 -1.96
CA ALA A 68 6.05 3.51 -2.55
C ALA A 68 7.13 2.59 -1.96
N MET A 69 8.35 3.12 -1.73
CA MET A 69 9.41 2.37 -1.06
C MET A 69 8.99 1.92 0.34
N ARG A 70 8.31 2.79 1.11
CA ARG A 70 7.80 2.43 2.44
C ARG A 70 6.69 1.38 2.37
N ASN A 71 5.76 1.50 1.42
CA ASN A 71 4.71 0.51 1.19
C ASN A 71 5.29 -0.85 0.79
N GLN A 72 6.38 -0.88 0.02
CA GLN A 72 7.07 -2.12 -0.34
C GLN A 72 7.79 -2.76 0.85
N ALA A 73 8.41 -1.96 1.72
CA ALA A 73 9.06 -2.43 2.95
C ALA A 73 8.05 -2.94 4.02
N GLY A 74 6.77 -2.55 3.89
CA GLY A 74 5.67 -3.04 4.73
C GLY A 74 5.21 -4.46 4.42
N ARG A 75 5.60 -5.05 3.27
CA ARG A 75 5.38 -6.48 3.01
C ARG A 75 6.26 -7.31 3.92
N ILE A 76 5.66 -8.28 4.62
CA ILE A 76 6.41 -9.24 5.44
C ILE A 76 7.42 -9.95 4.53
N ASN A 77 8.69 -9.86 4.91
CA ASN A 77 9.84 -10.47 4.28
C ASN A 77 10.76 -11.00 5.39
N ASP A 78 11.72 -11.85 5.04
CA ASP A 78 12.58 -12.47 6.05
C ASP A 78 13.33 -11.46 6.94
N ALA A 79 13.67 -10.28 6.40
CA ALA A 79 14.38 -9.23 7.14
C ALA A 79 13.48 -8.46 8.14
N ASN A 80 12.16 -8.45 7.94
CA ASN A 80 11.22 -7.83 8.88
C ASN A 80 10.35 -8.85 9.63
N PHE A 81 10.46 -10.15 9.32
CA PHE A 81 9.64 -11.23 9.88
C PHE A 81 9.75 -11.29 11.40
N GLU A 82 10.97 -11.40 11.92
CA GLU A 82 11.20 -11.51 13.36
C GLU A 82 10.72 -10.26 14.10
N ARG A 83 10.94 -9.06 13.52
CA ARG A 83 10.43 -7.81 14.07
C ARG A 83 8.90 -7.75 14.11
N PHE A 84 8.22 -8.36 13.12
CA PHE A 84 6.76 -8.30 13.00
C PHE A 84 6.06 -9.38 13.85
N PHE A 85 6.64 -10.58 13.96
CA PHE A 85 6.04 -11.71 14.66
C PHE A 85 6.63 -11.99 16.05
N GLY A 86 7.78 -11.40 16.39
CA GLY A 86 8.40 -11.53 17.72
C GLY A 86 9.09 -12.88 17.96
N TYR A 87 9.32 -13.68 16.91
CA TYR A 87 10.09 -14.92 16.98
C TYR A 87 10.90 -15.13 15.68
N PRO A 88 12.04 -15.83 15.76
CA PRO A 88 12.88 -16.10 14.60
C PRO A 88 12.12 -16.99 13.60
N GLY A 89 12.06 -16.57 12.34
CA GLY A 89 11.37 -17.30 11.29
C GLY A 89 11.53 -16.63 9.92
N LYS A 90 11.00 -17.27 8.88
CA LYS A 90 11.03 -16.78 7.50
C LYS A 90 9.62 -16.66 6.94
N ALA A 91 9.39 -15.65 6.12
CA ALA A 91 8.10 -15.43 5.48
C ALA A 91 7.82 -16.58 4.50
N ARG A 92 6.74 -17.34 4.70
CA ARG A 92 6.34 -18.37 3.72
C ARG A 92 5.90 -17.69 2.43
N ARG A 93 6.65 -17.93 1.35
CA ARG A 93 6.26 -17.54 -0.01
C ARG A 93 5.32 -18.60 -0.56
N ASN A 94 4.15 -18.19 -1.05
CA ASN A 94 3.26 -19.10 -1.76
C ASN A 94 3.86 -19.36 -3.15
N VAL A 95 4.77 -20.34 -3.24
CA VAL A 95 5.18 -20.90 -4.53
C VAL A 95 4.07 -21.84 -4.97
N THR A 96 3.30 -21.44 -5.98
CA THR A 96 2.44 -22.37 -6.70
C THR A 96 3.34 -23.38 -7.41
N ASN A 97 3.64 -24.52 -6.76
CA ASN A 97 4.12 -25.70 -7.46
C ASN A 97 2.95 -26.19 -8.32
N ARG A 98 2.90 -25.75 -9.58
CA ARG A 98 1.96 -26.27 -10.58
C ARG A 98 2.77 -26.91 -11.71
N ASP A 99 3.62 -27.88 -11.37
CA ASP A 99 4.41 -28.64 -12.35
C ASP A 99 4.43 -30.17 -12.10
N GLU A 100 3.62 -30.71 -11.19
CA GLU A 100 3.61 -32.17 -10.89
C GLU A 100 2.45 -32.97 -11.52
N GLU A 101 1.62 -32.38 -12.40
CA GLU A 101 0.41 -33.06 -12.93
C GLU A 101 0.43 -33.38 -14.44
N LEU A 102 1.59 -33.36 -15.11
CA LEU A 102 1.70 -33.73 -16.53
C LEU A 102 2.92 -34.61 -16.80
N GLY A 103 2.90 -35.85 -16.35
CA GLY A 103 4.00 -36.78 -16.62
C GLY A 103 3.78 -38.22 -16.19
N SER A 104 2.59 -38.79 -16.41
CA SER A 104 2.40 -40.26 -16.34
C SER A 104 1.15 -40.68 -17.12
N ALA A 105 1.18 -40.45 -18.42
CA ALA A 105 0.29 -41.12 -19.36
C ALA A 105 1.04 -41.32 -20.67
N ASP A 106 1.84 -42.38 -20.74
CA ASP A 106 2.04 -43.04 -22.03
C ASP A 106 2.34 -44.52 -21.81
N GLY A 107 1.29 -45.33 -21.93
CA GLY A 107 1.44 -46.70 -22.38
C GLY A 107 1.17 -46.70 -23.88
N THR A 108 2.12 -47.18 -24.69
CA THR A 108 1.88 -47.86 -25.99
C THR A 108 3.17 -48.55 -26.48
N SER A 109 3.02 -49.84 -26.77
CA SER A 109 3.77 -50.75 -27.66
C SER A 109 5.30 -50.90 -27.58
N ALA A 110 5.71 -52.15 -27.31
CA ALA A 110 6.32 -53.02 -28.33
C ALA A 110 5.95 -54.49 -28.04
#